data_AF-A0A8J5CQG1-F1
#
_entry.id   AF-A0A8J5CQG1-F1
#
_cell.length_a   1.000
_cell.length_b   1.000
_cell.length_c   1.000
_cell.angle_alpha   90.00
_cell.angle_beta   90.00
_cell.angle_gamma   90.00
#
_symmetry.space_group_name_H-M   'P 1'
#
loop_
_entity.id
_entity.type
_entity.pdbx_description
1 polymer ?
#
loop_
_entity_poly.entity_id
_entity_poly.type
_entity_poly.pdbx_seq_one_letter_code
_entity_poly.pdbx_strand_id
1 'polypeptide(L)'
;MTPTPVCIHLVHGESTSRLQMLPDTGADVTVIGMRHLQMLHIPLSSLQPLPSTTMLTADGSVMTPAVGCFYATLRLHGKSCTAKIQVHEGIQTPLLSYGHCMELAIISPAFPKPLLEVKHVNRCTEMTLPSTTSPSAARAHFLREFSDMLLSKADLK
;
A
#
# COMPACT_ATOMS: atom_id res chain seq x y z
N MET A 1 -6.98 -13.64 10.53
CA MET A 1 -7.91 -13.96 9.42
C MET A 1 -7.18 -13.72 8.13
N THR A 2 -7.16 -14.68 7.20
CA THR A 2 -6.64 -14.47 5.86
C THR A 2 -7.62 -13.60 5.07
N PRO A 3 -7.16 -12.51 4.41
CA PRO A 3 -8.04 -11.71 3.58
C PRO A 3 -8.61 -12.58 2.46
N THR A 4 -9.93 -12.46 2.23
CA THR A 4 -10.65 -13.29 1.26
C THR A 4 -10.79 -12.53 -0.05
N PRO A 5 -10.45 -13.14 -1.19
CA PRO A 5 -10.67 -12.53 -2.49
C PRO A 5 -12.15 -12.20 -2.74
N VAL A 6 -12.40 -11.10 -3.43
CA VAL A 6 -13.71 -10.69 -3.92
C VAL A 6 -13.84 -10.98 -5.41
N CYS A 7 -15.01 -11.42 -5.85
CA CYS A 7 -15.29 -11.67 -7.26
C CYS A 7 -15.68 -10.36 -7.97
N ILE A 8 -14.76 -9.79 -8.71
CA ILE A 8 -14.98 -8.57 -9.50
C ILE A 8 -15.49 -8.93 -10.89
N HIS A 9 -16.55 -8.24 -11.33
CA HIS A 9 -16.98 -8.26 -12.72
C HIS A 9 -16.22 -7.17 -13.47
N LEU A 10 -15.27 -7.56 -14.30
CA LEU A 10 -14.43 -6.68 -15.10
C LEU A 10 -15.01 -6.56 -16.50
N VAL A 11 -15.31 -5.33 -16.92
CA VAL A 11 -15.79 -5.01 -18.27
C VAL A 11 -14.71 -4.27 -19.02
N HIS A 12 -14.28 -4.82 -20.16
CA HIS A 12 -13.26 -4.25 -21.02
C HIS A 12 -13.72 -4.34 -22.49
N GLY A 13 -13.98 -3.20 -23.11
CA GLY A 13 -14.71 -3.15 -24.38
C GLY A 13 -16.09 -3.81 -24.23
N GLU A 14 -16.44 -4.71 -25.15
CA GLU A 14 -17.68 -5.49 -25.12
C GLU A 14 -17.58 -6.75 -24.24
N SER A 15 -16.40 -7.07 -23.74
CA SER A 15 -16.15 -8.29 -22.96
C SER A 15 -16.41 -8.07 -21.47
N THR A 16 -17.12 -9.01 -20.85
CA THR A 16 -17.28 -9.07 -19.40
C THR A 16 -16.67 -10.37 -18.86
N SER A 17 -15.80 -10.26 -17.86
CA SER A 17 -15.13 -11.38 -17.21
C SER A 17 -15.27 -11.30 -15.69
N ARG A 18 -15.08 -12.43 -15.01
CA ARG A 18 -15.01 -12.48 -13.54
C ARG A 18 -13.58 -12.71 -13.11
N LEU A 19 -13.09 -11.89 -12.18
CA LEU A 19 -11.75 -12.00 -11.64
C LEU A 19 -11.79 -12.01 -10.11
N GLN A 20 -11.15 -12.99 -9.49
CA GLN A 20 -10.95 -12.99 -8.05
C GLN A 20 -9.81 -12.05 -7.73
N MET A 21 -10.08 -11.01 -6.93
CA MET A 21 -9.08 -10.02 -6.56
C MET A 21 -9.04 -9.86 -5.04
N LEU A 22 -7.85 -9.76 -4.48
CA LEU A 22 -7.66 -9.50 -3.06
C LEU A 22 -7.78 -7.99 -2.81
N PRO A 23 -8.66 -7.54 -1.89
CA PRO A 23 -8.62 -6.16 -1.42
C PRO A 23 -7.29 -5.88 -0.71
N ASP A 24 -6.54 -4.90 -1.21
CA ASP A 24 -5.27 -4.45 -0.63
C ASP A 24 -5.33 -2.95 -0.33
N THR A 25 -5.69 -2.64 0.92
CA THR A 25 -5.75 -1.25 1.39
C THR A 25 -4.39 -0.58 1.50
N GLY A 26 -3.28 -1.33 1.42
CA GLY A 26 -1.93 -0.79 1.40
C GLY A 26 -1.44 -0.43 0.00
N ALA A 27 -2.14 -0.87 -1.06
CA ALA A 27 -1.74 -0.63 -2.43
C ALA A 27 -2.37 0.64 -3.00
N ASP A 28 -1.56 1.47 -3.64
CA ASP A 28 -2.04 2.63 -4.41
C ASP A 28 -2.60 2.23 -5.77
N VAL A 29 -2.11 1.11 -6.32
CA VAL A 29 -2.38 0.67 -7.70
C VAL A 29 -3.04 -0.70 -7.72
N THR A 30 -4.02 -0.86 -8.62
CA THR A 30 -4.64 -2.15 -8.88
C THR A 30 -3.80 -2.90 -9.88
N VAL A 31 -3.44 -4.14 -9.54
CA VAL A 31 -2.48 -4.92 -10.32
C VAL A 31 -3.02 -6.30 -10.63
N ILE A 32 -2.68 -6.79 -11.82
CA ILE A 32 -2.90 -8.17 -12.22
C ILE A 32 -1.62 -8.77 -12.79
N GLY A 33 -1.55 -10.10 -12.79
CA GLY A 33 -0.47 -10.83 -13.45
C GLY A 33 -0.73 -11.11 -14.92
N MET A 34 0.33 -11.42 -15.65
CA MET A 34 0.29 -11.83 -17.07
C MET A 34 -0.70 -12.98 -17.35
N ARG A 35 -0.78 -13.99 -16.46
CA ARG A 35 -1.75 -15.09 -16.59
C ARG A 35 -3.20 -14.58 -16.59
N HIS A 36 -3.50 -13.59 -15.75
CA HIS A 36 -4.85 -13.02 -15.66
C HIS A 36 -5.17 -12.20 -16.90
N LEU A 37 -4.19 -11.45 -17.44
CA LEU A 37 -4.35 -10.74 -18.71
C LEU A 37 -4.75 -11.70 -19.85
N GLN A 38 -4.08 -12.86 -19.93
CA GLN A 38 -4.41 -13.90 -20.90
C GLN A 38 -5.82 -14.47 -20.69
N MET A 39 -6.23 -14.74 -19.45
CA MET A 39 -7.59 -15.20 -19.11
C MET A 39 -8.67 -14.19 -19.49
N LEU A 40 -8.36 -12.89 -19.41
CA LEU A 40 -9.25 -11.81 -19.83
C LEU A 40 -9.29 -11.63 -21.36
N HIS A 41 -8.49 -12.39 -22.12
CA HIS A 41 -8.33 -12.27 -23.57
C HIS A 41 -7.92 -10.86 -24.03
N ILE A 42 -7.17 -10.14 -23.21
CA ILE A 42 -6.64 -8.81 -23.56
C ILE A 42 -5.25 -8.99 -24.18
N PRO A 43 -5.04 -8.60 -25.45
CA PRO A 43 -3.75 -8.79 -26.11
C PRO A 43 -2.71 -7.85 -25.52
N LEU A 44 -1.48 -8.35 -25.36
CA LEU A 44 -0.37 -7.57 -24.80
C LEU A 44 -0.13 -6.25 -25.57
N SER A 45 -0.30 -6.28 -26.89
CA SER A 45 -0.16 -5.11 -27.77
C SER A 45 -1.21 -4.02 -27.54
N SER A 46 -2.29 -4.30 -26.80
CA SER A 46 -3.30 -3.29 -26.43
C SER A 46 -2.97 -2.54 -25.14
N LEU A 47 -1.93 -2.95 -24.40
CA LEU A 47 -1.53 -2.26 -23.19
C LEU A 47 -0.90 -0.91 -23.52
N GLN A 48 -1.25 0.09 -22.72
CA GLN A 48 -0.62 1.40 -22.75
C GLN A 48 0.66 1.38 -21.90
N PRO A 49 1.74 2.01 -22.36
CA PRO A 49 2.96 2.14 -21.56
C PRO A 49 2.70 3.00 -20.31
N LEU A 50 3.39 2.69 -19.21
CA LEU A 50 3.43 3.59 -18.06
C LEU A 50 4.71 4.42 -18.07
N PRO A 51 4.65 5.68 -17.61
CA PRO A 51 5.87 6.41 -17.28
C PRO A 51 6.63 5.67 -16.18
N SER A 52 7.95 5.56 -16.36
CA SER A 52 8.86 4.97 -15.38
C SER A 52 8.76 5.72 -14.06
N THR A 53 8.03 5.14 -13.11
CA THR A 53 7.88 5.64 -11.74
C THR A 53 8.32 4.53 -10.81
N THR A 54 9.17 4.87 -9.85
CA THR A 54 9.64 3.91 -8.85
C THR A 54 8.50 3.66 -7.88
N MET A 55 7.84 2.51 -8.02
CA MET A 55 6.90 2.00 -7.02
C MET A 55 7.65 1.09 -6.05
N LEU A 56 7.27 1.15 -4.78
CA LEU A 56 7.82 0.31 -3.73
C LEU A 56 6.81 -0.76 -3.37
N THR A 57 7.29 -1.96 -3.07
CA THR A 57 6.46 -2.99 -2.45
C THR A 57 6.38 -2.75 -0.93
N ALA A 58 5.54 -3.52 -0.23
CA ALA A 58 5.34 -3.37 1.20
C ALA A 58 6.63 -3.57 2.04
N ASP A 59 7.65 -4.26 1.51
CA ASP A 59 8.94 -4.45 2.19
C ASP A 59 9.96 -3.32 1.88
N GLY A 60 9.57 -2.31 1.10
CA GLY A 60 10.42 -1.20 0.68
C GLY A 60 11.31 -1.49 -0.53
N SER A 61 11.28 -2.71 -1.09
CA SER A 61 11.96 -3.04 -2.33
C SER A 61 11.29 -2.38 -3.54
N VAL A 62 12.07 -2.15 -4.59
CA VAL A 62 11.56 -1.60 -5.84
C VAL A 62 10.73 -2.65 -6.55
N MET A 63 9.49 -2.29 -6.87
CA MET A 63 8.60 -3.11 -7.66
C MET A 63 9.12 -3.20 -9.10
N THR A 64 9.12 -4.41 -9.68
CA THR A 64 9.45 -4.60 -11.10
C THR A 64 8.53 -3.72 -11.96
N PRO A 65 9.07 -3.02 -12.97
CA PRO A 65 8.28 -2.17 -13.84
C PRO A 65 7.05 -2.89 -14.41
N ALA A 66 5.94 -2.17 -14.51
CA ALA A 66 4.74 -2.70 -15.17
C ALA A 66 5.06 -2.98 -16.64
N VAL A 67 4.54 -4.09 -17.16
CA VAL A 67 4.53 -4.40 -18.59
C VAL A 67 3.70 -3.37 -19.35
N GLY A 68 2.62 -2.89 -18.72
CA GLY A 68 1.76 -1.83 -19.23
C GLY A 68 0.49 -1.72 -18.38
N CYS A 69 -0.45 -0.88 -18.80
CA CYS A 69 -1.78 -0.78 -18.19
C CYS A 69 -2.89 -0.80 -19.22
N PHE A 70 -4.08 -1.11 -18.76
CA PHE A 70 -5.31 -0.90 -19.49
C PHE A 70 -6.37 -0.31 -18.55
N TYR A 71 -7.46 0.18 -19.13
CA TYR A 71 -8.60 0.70 -18.38
C TYR A 71 -9.79 -0.24 -18.53
N ALA A 72 -10.44 -0.56 -17.42
CA ALA A 72 -11.64 -1.38 -17.42
C ALA A 72 -12.65 -0.85 -16.40
N THR A 73 -13.93 -1.16 -16.60
CA THR A 73 -14.94 -0.91 -15.57
C THR A 73 -14.99 -2.10 -14.62
N LEU A 74 -14.73 -1.87 -13.34
CA LEU A 74 -14.92 -2.86 -12.29
C LEU A 74 -16.32 -2.74 -11.72
N ARG A 75 -16.98 -3.86 -11.46
CA ARG A 75 -18.31 -3.90 -10.84
C ARG A 75 -18.36 -4.90 -9.70
N LEU A 76 -18.97 -4.48 -8.59
CA LEU A 76 -19.20 -5.30 -7.40
C LEU A 76 -20.50 -4.82 -6.71
N HIS A 77 -21.45 -5.73 -6.48
CA HIS A 77 -22.70 -5.46 -5.73
C HIS A 77 -23.43 -4.16 -6.10
N GLY A 78 -23.56 -3.85 -7.39
CA GLY A 78 -24.24 -2.65 -7.89
C GLY A 78 -23.41 -1.36 -7.82
N LYS A 79 -22.17 -1.43 -7.31
CA LYS A 79 -21.17 -0.37 -7.45
C LYS A 79 -20.30 -0.62 -8.67
N SER A 80 -19.84 0.47 -9.28
CA SER A 80 -18.94 0.42 -10.43
C SER A 80 -17.99 1.60 -10.46
N CYS A 81 -16.77 1.36 -10.90
CA CYS A 81 -15.80 2.42 -11.18
C CYS A 81 -14.95 2.10 -12.40
N THR A 82 -14.35 3.13 -12.99
CA THR A 82 -13.35 2.98 -14.05
C THR A 82 -11.99 2.84 -13.39
N ALA A 83 -11.33 1.70 -13.61
CA ALA A 83 -10.05 1.37 -13.01
C ALA A 83 -8.93 1.39 -14.04
N LYS A 84 -7.83 2.05 -13.70
CA LYS A 84 -6.53 1.81 -14.34
C LYS A 84 -5.90 0.58 -13.71
N ILE A 85 -5.68 -0.47 -14.50
CA ILE A 85 -5.14 -1.75 -14.03
C ILE A 85 -3.75 -1.93 -14.62
N GLN A 86 -2.75 -2.11 -13.77
CA GLN A 86 -1.38 -2.37 -14.19
C GLN A 86 -1.13 -3.87 -14.31
N VAL A 87 -0.39 -4.26 -15.34
CA VAL A 87 0.02 -5.64 -15.56
C VAL A 87 1.48 -5.76 -15.20
N HIS A 88 1.80 -6.66 -14.29
CA HIS A 88 3.18 -6.95 -13.89
C HIS A 88 3.51 -8.43 -14.10
N GLU A 89 4.78 -8.71 -14.35
CA GLU A 89 5.31 -10.06 -14.24
C GLU A 89 5.35 -10.51 -12.78
N GLY A 90 5.22 -11.81 -12.52
CA GLY A 90 5.33 -12.38 -11.17
C GLY A 90 4.11 -12.21 -10.24
N ILE A 91 3.11 -11.38 -10.59
CA ILE A 91 1.88 -11.24 -9.79
C ILE A 91 0.99 -12.48 -9.92
N GLN A 92 0.90 -13.26 -8.85
CA GLN A 92 0.07 -14.47 -8.80
C GLN A 92 -1.35 -14.20 -8.33
N THR A 93 -1.53 -13.21 -7.46
CA THR A 93 -2.84 -12.82 -6.91
C THR A 93 -3.14 -11.40 -7.36
N PRO A 94 -4.22 -11.17 -8.14
CA PRO A 94 -4.70 -9.84 -8.47
C PRO A 94 -5.03 -9.03 -7.21
N LEU A 95 -4.62 -7.77 -7.15
CA LEU A 95 -4.84 -6.89 -5.99
C LEU A 95 -5.69 -5.68 -6.40
N LEU A 96 -6.65 -5.33 -5.56
CA LEU A 96 -7.41 -4.08 -5.66
C LEU A 96 -6.76 -3.03 -4.77
N SER A 97 -6.46 -1.87 -5.35
CA SER A 97 -5.94 -0.74 -4.59
C SER A 97 -6.94 -0.20 -3.58
N TYR A 98 -6.41 0.54 -2.61
CA TYR A 98 -7.18 1.35 -1.67
C TYR A 98 -8.31 2.14 -2.35
N GLY A 99 -7.96 2.86 -3.43
CA GLY A 99 -8.90 3.72 -4.16
C GLY A 99 -10.09 2.93 -4.73
N HIS A 100 -9.82 1.84 -5.45
CA HIS A 100 -10.89 1.02 -6.01
C HIS A 100 -11.65 0.23 -4.93
N CYS A 101 -11.01 -0.14 -3.83
CA CYS A 101 -11.70 -0.73 -2.68
C CYS A 101 -12.75 0.24 -2.11
N MET A 102 -12.44 1.53 -2.02
CA MET A 102 -13.36 2.56 -1.56
C MET A 102 -14.50 2.80 -2.56
N GLU A 103 -14.19 2.94 -3.85
CA GLU A 103 -15.21 3.17 -4.90
C GLU A 103 -16.19 2.00 -5.07
N LEU A 104 -15.71 0.77 -4.90
CA LEU A 104 -16.52 -0.44 -4.93
C LEU A 104 -17.24 -0.73 -3.60
N ALA A 105 -17.12 0.17 -2.61
CA ALA A 105 -17.69 0.02 -1.27
C ALA A 105 -17.24 -1.26 -0.54
N ILE A 106 -16.02 -1.74 -0.80
CA ILE A 106 -15.37 -2.83 -0.05
C ILE A 106 -14.90 -2.32 1.31
N ILE A 107 -14.40 -1.07 1.34
CA ILE A 107 -14.01 -0.38 2.57
C ILE A 107 -14.86 0.89 2.75
N SER A 108 -15.01 1.31 4.00
CA SER A 108 -15.69 2.56 4.34
C SER A 108 -14.92 3.78 3.82
N PRO A 109 -15.57 4.87 3.39
CA PRO A 109 -14.92 6.15 3.15
C PRO A 109 -14.17 6.71 4.37
N ALA A 110 -14.52 6.26 5.58
CA ALA A 110 -13.83 6.60 6.82
C ALA A 110 -12.64 5.67 7.15
N PHE A 111 -12.34 4.70 6.28
CA PHE A 111 -11.20 3.82 6.47
C PHE A 111 -9.89 4.63 6.35
N PRO A 112 -8.88 4.41 7.22
CA PRO A 112 -7.66 5.20 7.18
C PRO A 112 -6.91 5.02 5.84
N LYS A 113 -6.58 6.13 5.19
CA LYS A 113 -5.72 6.11 4.01
C LYS A 113 -4.27 5.81 4.42
N PRO A 114 -3.54 4.96 3.69
CA PRO A 114 -2.10 4.82 3.85
C PRO A 114 -1.40 6.18 3.83
N LEU A 115 -0.42 6.36 4.71
CA LEU A 115 0.37 7.58 4.77
C LEU A 115 1.21 7.67 3.48
N LEU A 116 0.93 8.68 2.65
CA LEU A 116 1.63 8.93 1.39
C LEU A 116 3.09 9.34 1.60
N GLU A 117 3.40 9.87 2.78
CA GLU A 117 4.74 10.35 3.13
C GLU A 117 4.93 10.22 4.64
N VAL A 118 5.80 9.32 5.07
CA VAL A 118 6.42 9.48 6.38
C VAL A 118 7.43 10.60 6.19
N LYS A 119 7.04 11.85 6.49
CA LYS A 119 8.04 12.85 6.83
C LYS A 119 8.77 12.25 8.02
N HIS A 120 9.97 11.71 7.78
CA HIS A 120 10.92 11.47 8.85
C HIS A 120 11.14 12.84 9.49
N VAL A 121 10.36 13.13 10.52
CA VAL A 121 10.77 14.12 11.49
C VAL A 121 11.98 13.46 12.12
N ASN A 122 13.17 13.77 11.58
CA ASN A 122 14.42 13.50 12.26
C ASN A 122 14.46 14.39 13.51
N ARG A 123 13.55 14.17 14.47
CA ARG A 123 13.67 14.75 15.81
C ARG A 123 14.92 14.22 16.52
N CYS A 124 15.48 13.11 16.04
CA CYS A 124 16.80 12.64 16.45
C CYS A 124 17.97 13.49 15.96
N THR A 125 17.81 14.38 14.96
CA THR A 125 18.89 15.33 14.59
C THR A 125 18.83 16.65 15.37
N GLU A 126 17.73 16.94 16.07
CA GLU A 126 17.66 18.12 16.97
C GLU A 126 18.04 17.78 18.41
N MET A 127 17.98 16.51 18.80
CA MET A 127 18.64 16.07 20.03
C MET A 127 20.10 15.78 19.72
N THR A 128 20.96 16.77 19.97
CA THR A 128 22.41 16.55 20.13
C THR A 128 22.60 15.65 21.35
N LEU A 129 22.35 14.35 21.19
CA LEU A 129 22.75 13.36 22.18
C LEU A 129 24.28 13.37 22.19
N PRO A 130 24.94 13.64 23.33
CA PRO A 130 26.36 13.45 23.41
C PRO A 130 26.64 12.01 22.98
N SER A 131 27.65 11.81 22.14
CA SER A 131 28.15 10.51 21.72
C SER A 131 28.78 9.79 22.93
N THR A 132 27.94 9.41 23.89
CA THR A 132 28.36 8.72 25.09
C THR A 132 28.68 7.29 24.72
N THR A 133 29.97 6.95 24.72
CA THR A 133 30.49 5.62 24.37
C THR A 133 30.28 4.57 25.47
N SER A 134 29.56 4.89 26.55
CA SER A 134 29.30 3.94 27.64
C SER A 134 27.87 4.02 28.21
N PRO A 135 27.29 2.89 28.66
CA PRO A 135 25.97 2.84 29.29
C PRO A 135 25.85 3.71 30.55
N SER A 136 26.92 3.90 31.30
CA SER A 136 26.93 4.73 32.52
C SER A 136 26.79 6.21 32.20
N ALA A 137 27.45 6.69 31.15
CA ALA A 137 27.34 8.07 30.68
C ALA A 137 25.96 8.37 30.08
N ALA A 138 25.39 7.42 29.33
CA ALA A 138 24.02 7.52 28.80
C ALA A 138 22.98 7.61 29.94
N ARG A 139 23.11 6.77 30.97
CA ARG A 139 22.24 6.79 32.15
C ARG A 139 22.33 8.12 32.90
N ALA A 140 23.54 8.64 33.14
CA ALA A 140 23.74 9.90 33.84
C ALA A 140 23.14 11.09 33.06
N HIS A 141 23.27 11.09 31.73
CA HIS A 141 22.65 12.09 30.87
C HIS A 141 21.12 12.04 30.95
N PHE A 142 20.54 10.85 30.82
CA PHE A 142 19.09 10.68 30.85
C PHE A 142 18.47 11.11 32.19
N LEU A 143 19.09 10.72 33.31
CA LEU A 143 18.61 11.10 34.65
C LEU A 143 18.68 12.60 34.92
N ARG A 144 19.55 13.34 34.23
CA ARG A 144 19.70 14.79 34.36
C ARG A 144 18.71 15.53 33.47
N GLU A 145 18.67 15.20 32.18
CA GLU A 145 17.86 15.94 31.19
C GLU A 145 16.36 15.66 31.31
N PHE A 146 15.98 14.46 31.71
CA PHE A 146 14.58 14.03 31.76
C PHE A 146 14.11 13.75 33.19
N SER A 147 14.69 14.45 34.17
CA SER A 147 14.38 14.25 35.60
C SER A 147 12.90 14.46 35.93
N ASP A 148 12.21 15.31 35.17
CA ASP A 148 10.78 15.61 35.22
C ASP A 148 9.89 14.48 34.69
N MET A 149 10.43 13.60 33.84
CA MET A 149 9.72 12.43 33.32
C MET A 149 9.90 11.18 34.19
N LEU A 150 10.72 11.27 35.25
CA LEU A 150 10.96 10.16 36.16
C LEU A 150 9.94 10.16 37.29
N LEU A 151 9.21 9.06 37.42
CA LEU A 151 8.33 8.86 38.56
C LEU A 151 9.16 8.62 39.81
N SER A 152 8.97 9.46 40.82
CA SER A 152 9.48 9.25 42.16
C SER A 152 8.51 8.37 42.96
N LYS A 153 8.99 7.79 44.07
CA LYS A 153 8.13 7.07 45.01
C LYS A 153 7.01 7.95 45.60
N ALA A 154 7.15 9.27 45.56
CA ALA A 154 6.11 10.18 46.03
C ALA A 154 4.95 10.30 45.03
N ASP A 155 5.20 10.04 43.74
CA ASP A 155 4.21 10.13 42.65
C ASP A 155 3.35 8.87 42.51
N LEU A 156 3.70 7.79 43.21
CA LEU A 156 3.01 6.49 43.19
C LEU A 156 1.97 6.31 44.32
N LYS A 157 1.51 7.41 44.94
CA LYS A 157 0.53 7.38 46.03
C LYS A 157 -0.92 7.37 45.56
#